data_AF-A0A382WF78-F1
#
_entry.id   AF-A0A382WF78-F1
#
_cell.length_a   1.000
_cell.length_b   1.000
_cell.length_c   1.000
_cell.angle_alpha   90.00
_cell.angle_beta   90.00
_cell.angle_gamma   90.00
#
_symmetry.space_group_name_H-M   'P 1'
#
loop_
_entity.id
_entity.type
_entity.pdbx_description
1 polymer ?
#
loop_
_entity_poly.entity_id
_entity_poly.type
_entity_poly.pdbx_seq_one_letter_code
_entity_poly.pdbx_strand_id
1 'polypeptide(L)'
;MATLIQFKRSATQNDVPATSDLSLGEIAINTYHGRMYTEKNDGSAAISEIGSNPASLTINDAITFPTADGSNTQVLQTNGSGTLGWTSMASSG
;
A
#
# COMPACT_ATOMS: atom_id res chain seq x y z
N MET A 1 11.66 5.40 34.96
CA MET A 1 12.12 4.24 34.16
C MET A 1 11.22 4.16 32.94
N ALA A 2 11.78 4.09 31.74
CA ALA A 2 10.97 3.93 30.53
C ALA A 2 10.74 2.44 30.26
N THR A 3 9.51 2.06 29.94
CA THR A 3 9.20 0.71 29.49
C THR A 3 9.69 0.56 28.05
N LEU A 4 10.56 -0.42 27.80
CA LEU A 4 11.01 -0.74 26.45
C LEU A 4 9.99 -1.69 25.82
N ILE A 5 9.21 -1.20 24.86
CA ILE A 5 8.36 -2.04 24.02
C ILE A 5 9.17 -2.41 22.76
N GLN A 6 9.47 -3.70 22.58
CA GLN A 6 10.19 -4.20 21.41
C GLN A 6 9.20 -4.73 20.37
N PHE A 7 9.15 -4.08 19.22
CA PHE A 7 8.46 -4.55 18.02
C PHE A 7 9.41 -5.38 17.14
N LYS A 8 8.86 -6.26 16.31
CA LYS A 8 9.64 -6.91 15.25
C LYS A 8 10.16 -5.84 14.29
N ARG A 9 11.43 -5.91 13.90
CA ARG A 9 12.05 -4.86 13.09
C ARG A 9 12.99 -5.41 12.05
N SER A 10 13.01 -4.80 10.87
CA SER A 10 14.03 -5.02 9.83
C SER A 10 14.62 -3.67 9.41
N ALA A 11 15.90 -3.67 9.05
CA ALA A 11 16.61 -2.52 8.47
C ALA A 11 17.02 -2.76 7.01
N THR A 12 16.64 -3.90 6.43
CA THR A 12 16.92 -4.21 5.02
C THR A 12 15.96 -3.43 4.14
N GLN A 13 16.47 -2.99 3.00
CA GLN A 13 15.67 -2.34 1.98
C GLN A 13 14.64 -3.32 1.38
N ASN A 14 13.38 -2.91 1.35
CA ASN A 14 12.23 -3.56 0.70
C ASN A 14 11.75 -4.83 1.38
N ASP A 15 12.30 -5.16 2.54
CA ASP A 15 11.77 -6.23 3.38
C ASP A 15 10.35 -5.88 3.85
N VAL A 16 9.43 -6.74 3.45
CA VAL A 16 8.05 -6.79 3.93
C VAL A 16 7.89 -8.09 4.71
N PRO A 17 7.33 -8.07 5.93
CA PRO A 17 7.08 -9.29 6.71
C PRO A 17 6.15 -10.25 5.96
N ALA A 18 6.31 -11.55 6.21
CA ALA A 18 5.33 -12.58 5.87
C ALA A 18 4.34 -12.81 7.03
N THR A 19 3.24 -13.50 6.76
CA THR A 19 2.26 -13.92 7.81
C THR A 19 2.83 -14.95 8.79
N SER A 20 3.97 -15.59 8.48
CA SER A 20 4.70 -16.40 9.45
C SER A 20 5.53 -15.56 10.42
N ASP A 21 5.83 -14.32 10.04
CA ASP A 21 6.74 -13.46 10.80
C ASP A 21 6.01 -12.66 11.87
N LEU A 22 4.68 -12.59 11.84
CA LEU A 22 3.85 -11.83 12.77
C LEU A 22 2.70 -12.69 13.28
N SER A 23 2.34 -12.54 14.54
CA SER A 23 1.06 -13.03 15.06
C SER A 23 -0.01 -11.95 14.98
N LEU A 24 -1.29 -12.32 14.99
CA LEU A 24 -2.39 -11.36 15.00
C LEU A 24 -2.24 -10.29 16.08
N GLY A 25 -2.32 -9.03 15.66
CA GLY A 25 -2.17 -7.86 16.54
C GLY A 25 -0.72 -7.47 16.84
N GLU A 26 0.27 -8.22 16.35
CA GLU A 26 1.67 -7.79 16.38
C GLU A 26 1.96 -6.73 15.31
N ILE A 27 2.95 -5.89 15.63
CA ILE A 27 3.43 -4.83 14.77
C ILE A 27 4.88 -5.11 14.39
N ALA A 28 5.19 -4.98 13.09
CA ALA A 28 6.55 -4.90 12.58
C ALA A 28 6.88 -3.50 12.07
N ILE A 29 8.16 -3.15 12.08
CA ILE A 29 8.67 -1.88 11.59
C ILE A 29 9.85 -2.13 10.64
N ASN A 30 9.79 -1.60 9.42
CA ASN A 30 10.97 -1.50 8.56
C ASN A 30 11.61 -0.11 8.75
N THR A 31 12.76 -0.07 9.42
CA THR A 31 13.45 1.19 9.76
C THR A 31 14.19 1.81 8.59
N TYR A 32 14.41 1.07 7.48
CA TYR A 32 14.98 1.64 6.26
C TYR A 32 13.97 2.58 5.58
N HIS A 33 12.71 2.14 5.50
CA HIS A 33 11.65 2.87 4.81
C HIS A 33 10.73 3.68 5.73
N GLY A 34 10.81 3.46 7.05
CA GLY A 34 9.89 4.09 8.01
C GLY A 34 8.47 3.51 7.97
N ARG A 35 8.31 2.31 7.39
CA ARG A 35 7.01 1.63 7.24
C ARG A 35 6.71 0.79 8.47
N MET A 36 5.45 0.75 8.85
CA MET A 36 4.93 -0.15 9.87
C MET A 36 4.04 -1.20 9.21
N TYR A 37 3.95 -2.39 9.79
CA TYR A 37 3.12 -3.48 9.28
C TYR A 37 2.39 -4.14 10.44
N THR A 38 1.20 -4.67 10.17
CA THR A 38 0.43 -5.52 11.09
C THR A 38 -0.09 -6.73 10.35
N GLU A 39 -0.18 -7.87 11.04
CA GLU A 39 -1.02 -8.94 10.54
C GLU A 39 -2.50 -8.58 10.75
N LYS A 40 -3.29 -8.72 9.69
CA LYS A 40 -4.75 -8.66 9.72
C LYS A 40 -5.32 -10.04 9.38
N ASN A 41 -6.55 -10.30 9.83
CA ASN A 41 -7.29 -11.50 9.44
C ASN A 41 -8.79 -11.18 9.35
N ASP A 42 -9.28 -11.01 8.13
CA ASP A 42 -10.69 -10.79 7.75
C ASP A 42 -11.32 -12.08 7.15
N GLY A 43 -10.68 -13.23 7.36
CA GLY A 43 -11.03 -14.52 6.76
C GLY A 43 -9.79 -15.26 6.21
N SER A 44 -8.70 -14.54 5.97
CA SER A 44 -7.37 -15.07 5.68
C SER A 44 -6.30 -14.16 6.30
N ALA A 45 -5.24 -14.73 6.86
CA ALA A 45 -4.11 -13.94 7.37
C ALA A 45 -3.44 -13.19 6.22
N ALA A 46 -3.16 -11.90 6.42
CA ALA A 46 -2.46 -11.04 5.47
C ALA A 46 -1.70 -9.92 6.18
N ILE A 47 -0.61 -9.45 5.59
CA ILE A 47 0.15 -8.31 6.12
C ILE A 47 -0.40 -7.00 5.54
N SER A 48 -0.77 -6.08 6.42
CA SER A 48 -1.17 -4.72 6.07
C SER A 48 -0.05 -3.75 6.39
N GLU A 49 0.36 -2.96 5.40
CA GLU A 49 1.27 -1.84 5.59
C GLU A 49 0.51 -0.63 6.17
N ILE A 50 1.12 0.05 7.13
CA ILE A 50 0.67 1.28 7.77
C ILE A 50 1.82 2.28 7.65
N GLY A 51 1.61 3.36 6.89
CA GLY A 51 2.64 4.38 6.66
C GLY A 51 3.29 4.31 5.26
N SER A 52 2.57 4.88 4.30
CA SER A 52 3.05 5.72 3.19
C SER A 52 4.11 5.18 2.21
N ASN A 53 3.65 4.56 1.12
CA ASN A 53 3.87 4.95 -0.29
C ASN A 53 3.23 3.85 -1.17
N PRO A 54 1.89 3.80 -1.25
CA PRO A 54 1.21 2.71 -1.94
C PRO A 54 1.61 2.72 -3.42
N ALA A 55 2.33 1.68 -3.86
CA ALA A 55 2.65 1.50 -5.28
C ALA A 55 1.37 1.37 -6.12
N SER A 56 0.29 0.87 -5.51
CA SER A 56 -1.07 0.89 -6.02
C SER A 56 -2.04 1.24 -4.90
N LEU A 57 -3.05 2.06 -5.21
CA LEU A 57 -4.15 2.36 -4.30
C LEU A 57 -5.41 1.67 -4.84
N THR A 58 -6.00 0.81 -4.03
CA THR A 58 -7.33 0.24 -4.27
C THR A 58 -8.33 0.80 -3.28
N ILE A 59 -9.48 1.27 -3.78
CA ILE A 59 -10.58 1.78 -2.94
C ILE A 59 -11.72 0.76 -3.00
N ASN A 60 -12.08 0.19 -1.85
CA ASN A 60 -13.20 -0.74 -1.68
C ASN A 60 -13.20 -1.94 -2.66
N ASP A 61 -12.02 -2.44 -3.04
CA ASP A 61 -11.83 -3.48 -4.06
C ASP A 61 -12.49 -3.20 -5.43
N ALA A 62 -12.87 -1.94 -5.67
CA ALA A 62 -13.67 -1.54 -6.83
C ALA A 62 -12.92 -0.59 -7.77
N ILE A 63 -11.96 0.19 -7.26
CA ILE A 63 -11.21 1.16 -8.04
C ILE A 63 -9.72 1.00 -7.81
N THR A 64 -8.96 0.76 -8.90
CA THR A 64 -7.49 0.62 -8.91
C THR A 64 -6.86 1.81 -9.63
N PHE A 65 -5.92 2.50 -8.97
CA PHE A 65 -5.16 3.62 -9.56
C PHE A 65 -3.95 3.15 -10.39
N PRO A 66 -3.56 3.88 -11.46
CA PRO A 66 -2.34 3.60 -12.20
C PRO A 66 -1.10 3.91 -11.34
N THR A 67 -0.03 3.15 -11.57
CA THR A 67 1.22 3.25 -10.79
C THR A 67 2.25 4.20 -11.41
N ALA A 68 1.94 4.76 -12.57
CA ALA A 68 2.79 5.72 -13.29
C ALA A 68 2.07 7.05 -13.41
N ASP A 69 2.82 8.15 -13.51
CA ASP A 69 2.28 9.48 -13.69
C ASP A 69 1.72 9.68 -15.09
N GLY A 70 0.69 10.53 -15.17
CA GLY A 70 0.14 11.03 -16.43
C GLY A 70 1.04 12.11 -17.02
N SER A 71 0.97 12.26 -18.34
CA SER A 71 1.51 13.42 -19.03
C SER A 71 0.61 14.64 -18.85
N ASN A 72 1.15 15.83 -19.14
CA ASN A 72 0.34 17.06 -19.23
C ASN A 72 -0.88 16.80 -20.12
N THR A 73 -2.02 17.36 -19.70
CA THR A 73 -3.35 17.25 -20.34
C THR A 73 -3.98 15.86 -20.36
N GLN A 74 -3.45 14.90 -19.58
CA GLN A 74 -4.13 13.63 -19.33
C GLN A 74 -5.04 13.67 -18.11
N VAL A 75 -6.12 12.87 -18.14
CA VAL A 75 -7.04 12.66 -17.02
C VAL A 75 -7.14 11.18 -16.68
N LEU A 76 -7.55 10.86 -15.45
CA LEU A 76 -7.87 9.50 -15.05
C LEU A 76 -9.27 9.12 -15.58
N GLN A 77 -9.35 8.04 -16.35
CA GLN A 77 -10.61 7.49 -16.86
C GLN A 77 -10.74 6.02 -16.44
N THR A 78 -11.95 5.63 -16.02
CA THR A 78 -12.28 4.22 -15.75
C THR A 78 -12.54 3.45 -17.04
N ASN A 79 -12.12 2.19 -17.08
CA ASN A 79 -12.47 1.25 -18.14
C ASN A 79 -13.85 0.57 -17.95
N GLY A 80 -14.62 0.96 -16.92
CA GLY A 80 -15.92 0.35 -16.59
C GLY A 80 -15.82 -0.97 -15.83
N SER A 81 -14.62 -1.46 -15.54
CA SER A 81 -14.35 -2.67 -14.74
C SER A 81 -13.45 -2.39 -13.53
N GLY A 82 -13.43 -1.13 -13.06
CA GLY A 82 -12.71 -0.74 -11.85
C GLY A 82 -11.25 -0.34 -12.03
N THR A 83 -10.67 -0.44 -13.22
CA THR A 83 -9.30 0.05 -13.46
C THR A 83 -9.32 1.48 -13.98
N LEU A 84 -8.54 2.37 -13.35
CA LEU A 84 -8.28 3.72 -13.85
C LEU A 84 -7.00 3.73 -14.72
N GLY A 85 -7.02 4.51 -15.79
CA GLY A 85 -5.85 4.77 -16.63
C GLY A 85 -5.80 6.21 -17.12
N TRP A 86 -4.60 6.68 -17.49
CA TRP A 86 -4.42 8.01 -18.09
C TRP A 86 -4.92 8.02 -19.53
N THR A 87 -5.79 8.98 -19.83
CA THR A 87 -6.30 9.25 -21.18
C THR A 87 -6.05 10.70 -21.54
N SER A 88 -5.79 10.99 -22.81
CA SER A 88 -5.68 12.38 -23.28
C SER A 88 -7.04 13.06 -23.23
N MET A 89 -7.09 14.27 -22.68
CA MET A 89 -8.31 15.06 -22.68
C MET A 89 -8.74 15.36 -24.12
N ALA A 90 -9.99 15.08 -24.47
CA ALA A 90 -10.52 15.44 -25.78
C ALA A 90 -10.51 16.96 -25.93
N SER A 91 -10.04 17.49 -27.06
CA SER A 91 -10.15 18.92 -27.33
C SER A 91 -11.62 19.27 -27.47
N SER A 92 -12.14 20.12 -26.59
CA SER A 92 -13.37 20.84 -26.89
C SER A 92 -13.04 21.81 -28.04
N GLY A 93 -13.55 21.51 -29.23
CA GLY A 93 -13.46 22.41 -30.39
C GLY A 93 -14.17 23.74 -30.15
#